data_AF-A0A951NYL1-F1
#
_entry.id   AF-A0A951NYL1-F1
#
_cell.length_a   1.000
_cell.length_b   1.000
_cell.length_c   1.000
_cell.angle_alpha   90.00
_cell.angle_beta   90.00
_cell.angle_gamma   90.00
#
_symmetry.space_group_name_H-M   'P 1'
#
loop_
_entity.id
_entity.type
_entity.pdbx_description
1 polymer ?
#
loop_
_entity_poly.entity_id
_entity_poly.type
_entity_poly.pdbx_seq_one_letter_code
_entity_poly.pdbx_strand_id
1 'polypeptide(L)'
;MISKETLFGLSLFPYLGFLWFLTRSQKTPRLALIGFYMTLVFVAITIPAGIYAQVHYGKQLADVDWLHGSAESFLTLSNILVVLGFRQAAIEKISPD
;
A
#
# COMPACT_ATOMS: atom_id res chain seq x y z
N MET A 1 -27.82 1.02 -0.12
CA MET A 1 -26.68 0.52 -0.93
C MET A 1 -25.40 0.85 -0.17
N ILE A 2 -24.43 -0.06 -0.11
CA ILE A 2 -23.14 0.20 0.54
C ILE A 2 -22.34 1.17 -0.36
N SER A 3 -21.77 2.24 0.21
CA SER A 3 -20.99 3.24 -0.56
C SER A 3 -19.56 2.74 -0.86
N LYS A 4 -18.89 3.33 -1.84
CA LYS A 4 -17.50 2.96 -2.22
C LYS A 4 -16.53 3.18 -1.05
N GLU A 5 -16.72 4.26 -0.31
CA GLU A 5 -15.90 4.65 0.85
C GLU A 5 -16.10 3.64 1.99
N THR A 6 -17.34 3.17 2.17
CA THR A 6 -17.66 2.12 3.15
C THR A 6 -17.01 0.80 2.77
N LEU A 7 -17.08 0.40 1.49
CA LEU A 7 -16.39 -0.81 1.00
C LEU A 7 -14.87 -0.70 1.17
N PHE A 8 -14.28 0.46 0.87
CA PHE A 8 -12.86 0.71 1.09
C PHE A 8 -12.48 0.59 2.57
N GLY A 9 -13.20 1.27 3.46
CA GLY A 9 -12.96 1.19 4.90
C GLY A 9 -13.09 -0.23 5.44
N LEU A 10 -14.11 -0.97 5.00
CA LEU A 10 -14.29 -2.38 5.36
C LEU A 10 -13.17 -3.28 4.82
N SER A 11 -12.63 -2.98 3.64
CA SER A 11 -11.52 -3.75 3.04
C SER A 11 -10.20 -3.63 3.82
N LEU A 12 -10.06 -2.61 4.68
CA LEU A 12 -8.88 -2.47 5.53
C LEU A 12 -8.78 -3.62 6.55
N PHE A 13 -9.91 -4.14 7.04
CA PHE A 13 -9.91 -5.23 8.00
C PHE A 13 -9.27 -6.53 7.47
N PRO A 14 -9.70 -7.10 6.32
CA PRO A 14 -9.03 -8.27 5.75
C PRO A 14 -7.58 -7.97 5.36
N TYR A 15 -7.24 -6.73 4.97
CA TYR A 15 -5.85 -6.35 4.67
C TYR A 15 -4.95 -6.37 5.92
N LEU A 16 -5.44 -5.89 7.06
CA LEU A 16 -4.73 -5.98 8.34
C LEU A 16 -4.58 -7.45 8.79
N GLY A 17 -5.59 -8.28 8.57
CA GLY A 17 -5.49 -9.73 8.79
C GLY A 17 -4.42 -10.39 7.92
N PHE A 18 -4.35 -10.01 6.65
CA PHE A 18 -3.29 -10.44 5.73
C PHE A 18 -1.90 -10.03 6.22
N LEU A 19 -1.70 -8.77 6.61
CA LEU A 19 -0.43 -8.30 7.15
C LEU A 19 -0.04 -9.03 8.43
N TRP A 20 -0.98 -9.21 9.35
CA TRP A 20 -0.76 -9.97 10.58
C TRP A 20 -0.31 -11.40 10.26
N PHE A 21 -0.97 -12.06 9.30
CA PHE A 21 -0.62 -13.41 8.88
C PHE A 21 0.79 -13.47 8.26
N LEU A 22 1.13 -12.56 7.35
CA LEU A 22 2.48 -12.51 6.75
C LEU A 22 3.55 -12.29 7.82
N THR A 23 3.34 -11.34 8.72
CA THR A 23 4.25 -11.05 9.84
C THR A 23 4.38 -12.24 10.78
N ARG A 24 3.28 -12.92 11.10
CA ARG A 24 3.31 -14.09 12.00
C ARG A 24 3.97 -15.30 11.35
N SER A 25 3.80 -15.48 10.05
CA SER A 25 4.36 -16.64 9.32
C SER A 25 5.89 -16.66 9.29
N GLN A 26 6.55 -15.50 9.35
CA GLN A 26 8.01 -15.32 9.21
C GLN A 26 8.59 -15.93 7.91
N LYS A 27 7.75 -16.32 6.94
CA LYS A 27 8.15 -16.91 5.65
C LYS A 27 8.25 -15.87 4.53
N THR A 28 7.80 -14.65 4.79
CA THR A 28 7.80 -13.58 3.80
C THR A 28 9.15 -12.86 3.81
N PRO A 29 9.76 -12.59 2.65
CA PRO A 29 10.98 -11.81 2.58
C PRO A 29 10.78 -10.44 3.25
N ARG A 30 11.73 -10.01 4.09
CA ARG A 30 11.59 -8.78 4.88
C ARG A 30 11.31 -7.56 4.00
N LEU A 31 11.97 -7.46 2.85
CA LEU A 31 11.79 -6.36 1.91
C LEU A 31 10.37 -6.33 1.32
N ALA A 32 9.79 -7.50 1.02
CA ALA A 32 8.41 -7.58 0.54
C ALA A 32 7.41 -7.25 1.65
N LEU A 33 7.68 -7.68 2.88
CA LEU A 33 6.87 -7.33 4.04
C LEU A 33 6.84 -5.81 4.27
N ILE A 34 7.99 -5.13 4.17
CA ILE A 34 8.08 -3.67 4.23
C ILE A 34 7.23 -3.03 3.13
N GLY A 35 7.28 -3.55 1.90
CA GLY A 35 6.41 -3.10 0.81
C GLY A 35 4.92 -3.17 1.18
N PHE A 36 4.45 -4.32 1.68
CA PHE A 36 3.05 -4.44 2.12
C PHE A 36 2.68 -3.47 3.25
N TYR A 37 3.57 -3.22 4.21
CA TYR A 37 3.34 -2.19 5.23
C TYR A 37 3.37 -0.76 4.64
N MET A 38 4.18 -0.51 3.62
CA MET A 38 4.23 0.77 2.93
C MET A 38 2.92 1.10 2.20
N THR A 39 2.14 0.09 1.79
CA THR A 39 0.77 0.30 1.31
C THR A 39 -0.15 0.87 2.41
N LEU A 40 0.03 0.50 3.69
CA LEU A 40 -0.72 1.17 4.78
C LEU A 40 -0.32 2.64 4.92
N VAL A 41 0.96 2.95 4.73
CA VAL A 41 1.44 4.34 4.73
C VAL A 41 0.80 5.12 3.59
N PHE A 42 0.72 4.54 2.39
CA PHE A 42 -0.01 5.12 1.27
C PHE A 42 -1.48 5.40 1.62
N VAL A 43 -2.19 4.46 2.25
CA VAL A 43 -3.58 4.68 2.70
C VAL A 43 -3.65 5.80 3.75
N ALA A 44 -2.73 5.82 4.71
CA ALA A 44 -2.69 6.83 5.77
C ALA A 44 -2.41 8.25 5.23
N ILE A 45 -1.69 8.38 4.11
CA ILE A 45 -1.41 9.66 3.45
C ILE A 45 -2.55 10.07 2.50
N THR A 46 -3.13 9.12 1.77
CA THR A 46 -4.17 9.41 0.76
C THR A 46 -5.49 9.85 1.36
N ILE A 47 -5.86 9.36 2.54
CA ILE A 47 -7.07 9.80 3.25
C ILE A 47 -7.01 11.32 3.57
N PRO A 48 -6.00 11.85 4.29
CA PRO A 48 -5.91 13.28 4.57
C PRO A 48 -5.66 14.10 3.30
N ALA A 49 -4.89 13.59 2.33
CA ALA A 49 -4.74 14.25 1.04
C ALA A 49 -6.08 14.39 0.32
N GLY A 50 -6.92 13.36 0.33
CA GLY A 50 -8.26 13.41 -0.24
C GLY A 50 -9.18 14.39 0.48
N ILE A 51 -9.13 14.44 1.82
CA ILE A 51 -9.86 15.44 2.60
C ILE A 51 -9.39 16.85 2.24
N TYR A 52 -8.07 17.07 2.12
CA TYR A 52 -7.51 18.36 1.73
C TYR A 52 -7.93 18.76 0.31
N ALA A 53 -7.92 17.83 -0.65
CA ALA A 53 -8.40 18.07 -2.00
C ALA A 53 -9.86 18.53 -2.03
N GLN A 54 -10.71 17.84 -1.26
CA GLN A 54 -12.14 18.14 -1.17
C GLN A 54 -12.39 19.50 -0.49
N VAL A 55 -11.68 19.80 0.59
CA VAL A 55 -11.90 21.01 1.40
C VAL A 55 -11.28 22.26 0.75
N HIS A 56 -10.06 22.15 0.20
CA HIS A 56 -9.33 23.31 -0.31
C HIS A 56 -9.60 23.56 -1.81
N TYR A 57 -9.66 22.50 -2.61
CA TYR A 57 -9.84 22.61 -4.07
C TYR A 57 -11.26 22.30 -4.53
N GLY A 58 -12.14 21.77 -3.66
CA GLY A 58 -13.50 21.37 -4.04
C GLY A 58 -13.54 20.20 -5.03
N LYS A 59 -12.43 19.47 -5.14
CA LYS A 59 -12.18 18.43 -6.15
C LYS A 59 -11.82 17.11 -5.49
N GLN A 60 -11.99 16.01 -6.23
CA GLN A 60 -11.48 14.73 -5.74
C GLN A 60 -9.95 14.73 -5.80
N LEU A 61 -9.32 13.89 -4.98
CA LEU A 61 -7.86 13.74 -4.95
C LEU A 61 -7.29 13.51 -6.36
N ALA A 62 -7.96 12.68 -7.16
CA ALA A 62 -7.56 12.32 -8.52
C ALA A 62 -7.56 13.51 -9.50
N ASP A 63 -8.26 14.60 -9.20
CA ASP A 63 -8.33 15.80 -10.05
C ASP A 63 -7.27 16.85 -9.68
N VAL A 64 -6.38 16.54 -8.72
CA VAL A 64 -5.32 17.44 -8.24
C VAL A 64 -3.97 16.77 -8.50
N ASP A 65 -3.43 16.93 -9.71
CA ASP A 65 -2.29 16.17 -10.25
C ASP A 65 -1.08 16.06 -9.29
N TRP A 66 -0.67 17.18 -8.69
CA TRP A 66 0.49 17.19 -7.79
C TRP A 66 0.24 16.39 -6.51
N LEU A 67 -1.00 16.39 -6.02
CA LEU A 67 -1.40 15.69 -4.79
C LEU A 67 -1.70 14.22 -5.08
N HIS A 68 -2.33 13.94 -6.22
CA HIS A 68 -2.58 12.59 -6.70
C HIS A 68 -1.26 11.87 -7.02
N GLY A 69 -0.42 12.47 -7.86
CA GLY A 69 0.85 11.87 -8.28
C GLY A 69 1.82 11.69 -7.12
N SER A 70 1.88 12.63 -6.19
CA SER A 70 2.69 12.46 -4.98
C SER A 70 2.18 11.32 -4.10
N ALA A 71 0.87 11.14 -3.97
CA ALA A 71 0.31 9.99 -3.28
C ALA A 71 0.62 8.67 -3.99
N GLU A 72 0.44 8.59 -5.31
CA GLU A 72 0.72 7.39 -6.11
C GLU A 72 2.20 6.99 -6.12
N SER A 73 3.11 7.94 -5.87
CA SER A 73 4.53 7.64 -5.73
C SER A 73 4.82 6.67 -4.55
N PHE A 74 4.05 6.76 -3.46
CA PHE A 74 4.15 5.84 -2.32
C PHE A 74 3.67 4.44 -2.67
N LEU A 75 2.59 4.33 -3.44
CA LEU A 75 2.10 3.04 -3.92
C LEU A 75 3.09 2.41 -4.91
N THR A 76 3.69 3.23 -5.76
CA THR A 76 4.75 2.80 -6.69
C THR A 76 5.95 2.25 -5.92
N LEU A 77 6.43 2.97 -4.91
CA LEU A 77 7.54 2.54 -4.07
C LEU A 77 7.19 1.25 -3.31
N SER A 78 5.99 1.16 -2.73
CA SER A 78 5.49 -0.07 -2.10
C SER A 78 5.59 -1.28 -3.03
N ASN A 79 5.06 -1.15 -4.25
CA ASN A 79 5.05 -2.24 -5.23
C ASN A 79 6.47 -2.65 -5.65
N ILE A 80 7.39 -1.68 -5.81
CA ILE A 80 8.80 -1.97 -6.10
C ILE A 80 9.42 -2.79 -4.96
N LEU A 81 9.20 -2.43 -3.71
CA LEU A 81 9.72 -3.17 -2.55
C LEU A 81 9.17 -4.60 -2.50
N VAL A 82 7.87 -4.79 -2.80
CA VAL A 82 7.26 -6.12 -2.92
C VAL A 82 7.96 -6.97 -3.97
N VAL A 83 8.10 -6.44 -5.20
CA VAL A 83 8.71 -7.17 -6.31
C VAL A 83 10.18 -7.49 -6.02
N LEU A 84 10.95 -6.52 -5.55
CA LEU A 84 12.37 -6.72 -5.22
C LEU A 84 12.55 -7.74 -4.08
N GLY A 85 11.68 -7.71 -3.07
CA GLY A 85 11.75 -8.65 -1.95
C GLY A 85 11.50 -10.09 -2.37
N PHE A 86 10.48 -10.33 -3.20
CA PHE A 86 10.25 -11.68 -3.73
C PHE A 86 11.29 -12.11 -4.75
N ARG A 87 11.79 -11.19 -5.59
CA ARG A 87 12.89 -11.47 -6.52
C ARG A 87 14.14 -11.94 -5.78
N GLN A 88 14.51 -11.26 -4.69
CA GLN A 88 15.68 -11.61 -3.89
C GLN A 88 15.56 -13.03 -3.32
N ALA A 89 14.42 -13.35 -2.71
CA ALA A 89 14.18 -14.68 -2.15
C ALA A 89 14.11 -15.79 -3.20
N ALA A 90 13.60 -15.48 -4.40
CA ALA A 90 13.60 -16.44 -5.51
C ALA A 90 15.02 -16.75 -5.99
N ILE A 91 15.88 -15.74 -6.10
CA ILE A 91 17.29 -15.92 -6.51
C ILE A 91 18.07 -16.71 -5.46
N GLU A 92 17.92 -16.37 -4.17
CA GLU A 92 18.58 -17.08 -3.07
C GLU A 92 18.21 -18.57 -3.02
N LYS A 93 16.96 -18.91 -3.33
CA LYS A 93 16.51 -20.31 -3.43
C LYS A 93 17.11 -21.06 -4.62
N ILE A 94 17.46 -20.37 -5.70
CA ILE A 94 18.01 -20.97 -6.95
C ILE A 94 19.53 -21.15 -6.85
N SER A 95 20.22 -20.37 -6.03
CA SER A 95 21.65 -20.51 -5.74
C SER A 95 21.90 -20.87 -4.26
N PRO A 96 21.47 -22.06 -3.79
CA PRO A 96 21.94 -22.58 -2.51
C PRO A 96 23.37 -23.08 -2.72
N ASP A 97 24.35 -22.32 -2.24
CA ASP A 97 25.74 -22.79 -2.11
C ASP A 97 25.81 -24.02 -1.17
#